data_AF-A0A2E2E5A7-F1
#
_entry.id   AF-A0A2E2E5A7-F1
#
_cell.length_a   1.000
_cell.length_b   1.000
_cell.length_c   1.000
_cell.angle_alpha   90.00
_cell.angle_beta   90.00
_cell.angle_gamma   90.00
#
_symmetry.space_group_name_H-M   'P 1'
#
loop_
_entity.id
_entity.type
_entity.pdbx_description
1 polymer ?
#
loop_
_entity_poly.entity_id
_entity_poly.type
_entity_poly.pdbx_seq_one_letter_code
_entity_poly.pdbx_strand_id
1 'polypeptide(L)'
;MHNIGPWPRRPAPLPGESFLSWFTRVSQANCVTLEELYRAALPGGHMYFADLDRHWSPHLLSGLQEGTLVPIEKLEAMTFHSWHGTLIGEDDGRMLLPWLPAIGNRQRIQSFGQQACPVCLAEDETPYLRSIWRVSCLPTCTEHECLLIDRCPNCASVIYPGNLTGSGKPISACWNCTFDLRKTPPTPNDLKDRNSLEPQILAALAGGWIVMGHFGRIHPLLFFLVMWRIFRILTAGMHAYPLRDYVCNTYSLNLQGRAIPALREVDKLNPRSRFALLQMASTLIEEWPTRFVTACEALGIRSRHLFKDRRNEPFALVDPIDNLPYGNPPKSNKLHLEEVKHHLAKRGIVPTQRQIRILSGRRPRSLSKIAEPAHEHIPYGQSRYWKLDGISPSARALAKQAAKREGEKVSAWVEKAIIETLSRDTERIDTSSARRLFKKAD
;
A
#
# COMPACT_ATOMS: atom_id res chain seq x y z
N MET A 1 -18.89 -6.85 -44.69
CA MET A 1 -18.99 -6.42 -43.27
C MET A 1 -20.45 -6.11 -43.03
N HIS A 2 -21.18 -6.96 -42.29
CA HIS A 2 -22.53 -6.60 -41.88
C HIS A 2 -22.42 -5.39 -40.97
N ASN A 3 -23.03 -4.28 -41.37
CA ASN A 3 -23.11 -3.06 -40.58
C ASN A 3 -24.06 -3.36 -39.41
N ILE A 4 -23.54 -3.98 -38.35
CA ILE A 4 -24.30 -4.27 -37.15
C ILE A 4 -24.55 -2.90 -36.53
N GLY A 5 -25.79 -2.42 -36.63
CA GLY A 5 -26.21 -1.17 -36.02
C GLY A 5 -25.92 -1.15 -34.51
N PRO A 6 -26.12 -0.01 -33.86
CA PRO A 6 -25.77 0.16 -32.45
C PRO A 6 -26.48 -0.88 -31.56
N TRP A 7 -25.85 -1.27 -30.47
CA TRP A 7 -26.35 -2.34 -29.60
C TRP A 7 -27.70 -2.00 -28.95
N PRO A 8 -28.50 -3.02 -28.57
CA PRO A 8 -29.85 -2.83 -28.03
C PRO A 8 -29.89 -2.03 -26.73
N ARG A 9 -28.94 -2.27 -25.81
CA ARG A 9 -28.83 -1.53 -24.55
C ARG A 9 -27.52 -0.77 -24.49
N ARG A 10 -27.60 0.52 -24.19
CA ARG A 10 -26.44 1.45 -24.22
C ARG A 10 -26.43 2.33 -22.97
N PRO A 11 -26.10 1.78 -21.79
CA PRO A 11 -25.96 2.58 -20.59
C PRO A 11 -24.98 3.74 -20.81
N ALA A 12 -25.39 4.96 -20.49
CA ALA A 12 -24.50 6.10 -20.53
C ALA A 12 -23.42 5.97 -19.43
N PRO A 13 -22.18 6.40 -19.70
CA PRO A 13 -21.17 6.62 -18.67
C PRO A 13 -21.68 7.52 -17.55
N LEU A 14 -21.40 7.16 -16.31
CA LEU A 14 -21.70 7.98 -15.13
C LEU A 14 -20.53 8.92 -14.78
N PRO A 15 -20.78 10.01 -14.03
CA PRO A 15 -19.73 10.95 -13.65
C PRO A 15 -18.58 10.28 -12.89
N GLY A 16 -17.36 10.38 -13.44
CA GLY A 16 -16.16 9.80 -12.84
C GLY A 16 -16.14 8.26 -12.78
N GLU A 17 -17.00 7.57 -13.55
CA GLU A 17 -17.05 6.11 -13.62
C GLU A 17 -15.78 5.52 -14.22
N SER A 18 -15.31 4.39 -13.67
CA SER A 18 -14.18 3.66 -14.24
C SER A 18 -14.58 2.88 -15.49
N PHE A 19 -13.65 2.73 -16.42
CA PHE A 19 -13.90 2.03 -17.67
C PHE A 19 -14.37 0.60 -17.45
N LEU A 20 -13.78 -0.14 -16.50
CA LEU A 20 -14.25 -1.47 -16.10
C LEU A 20 -15.68 -1.46 -15.53
N SER A 21 -16.06 -0.45 -14.74
CA SER A 21 -17.42 -0.32 -14.20
C SER A 21 -18.43 -0.14 -15.32
N TRP A 22 -18.18 0.84 -16.20
CA TRP A 22 -19.04 1.12 -17.33
C TRP A 22 -19.14 -0.08 -18.27
N PHE A 23 -17.99 -0.68 -18.63
CA PHE A 23 -17.94 -1.86 -19.49
C PHE A 23 -18.72 -3.04 -18.89
N THR A 24 -18.65 -3.24 -17.57
CA THR A 24 -19.46 -4.25 -16.88
C THR A 24 -20.96 -3.95 -16.98
N ARG A 25 -21.38 -2.69 -16.82
CA ARG A 25 -22.79 -2.30 -16.97
C ARG A 25 -23.31 -2.50 -18.39
N VAL A 26 -22.52 -2.16 -19.41
CA VAL A 26 -22.88 -2.42 -20.82
C VAL A 26 -23.05 -3.93 -21.05
N SER A 27 -22.14 -4.74 -20.52
CA SER A 27 -22.18 -6.19 -20.62
C SER A 27 -23.43 -6.77 -19.97
N GLN A 28 -23.73 -6.34 -18.73
CA GLN A 28 -24.91 -6.76 -17.99
C GLN A 28 -26.21 -6.35 -18.68
N ALA A 29 -26.28 -5.12 -19.21
CA ALA A 29 -27.47 -4.62 -19.88
C ALA A 29 -27.78 -5.38 -21.18
N ASN A 30 -26.75 -5.90 -21.86
CA ASN A 30 -26.91 -6.70 -23.07
C ASN A 30 -26.90 -8.22 -22.82
N CYS A 31 -26.90 -8.66 -21.55
CA CYS A 31 -26.89 -10.08 -21.16
C CYS A 31 -25.73 -10.90 -21.78
N VAL A 32 -24.58 -10.26 -21.99
CA VAL A 32 -23.36 -10.90 -22.51
C VAL A 32 -22.26 -10.88 -21.46
N THR A 33 -21.28 -11.78 -21.56
CA THR A 33 -20.04 -11.75 -20.78
C THR A 33 -19.12 -10.60 -21.21
N LEU A 34 -18.21 -10.19 -20.33
CA LEU A 34 -17.19 -9.18 -20.66
C LEU A 34 -16.37 -9.60 -21.89
N GLU A 35 -16.03 -10.88 -22.01
CA GLU A 35 -15.26 -11.40 -23.14
C GLU A 35 -16.05 -11.37 -24.45
N GLU A 36 -17.36 -11.65 -24.40
CA GLU A 36 -18.24 -11.55 -25.56
C GLU A 36 -18.42 -10.10 -25.99
N LEU A 37 -18.62 -9.18 -25.04
CA LEU A 37 -18.66 -7.74 -25.33
C LEU A 37 -17.35 -7.26 -25.94
N TYR A 38 -16.21 -7.71 -25.40
CA TYR A 38 -14.89 -7.38 -25.91
C TYR A 38 -14.70 -7.89 -27.35
N ARG A 39 -15.11 -9.13 -27.64
CA ARG A 39 -15.05 -9.71 -28.99
C ARG A 39 -16.02 -9.03 -29.97
N ALA A 40 -17.16 -8.55 -29.49
CA ALA A 40 -18.10 -7.78 -30.28
C ALA A 40 -17.54 -6.40 -30.65
N ALA A 41 -16.85 -5.73 -29.71
CA ALA A 41 -16.18 -4.45 -29.97
C ALA A 41 -14.87 -4.58 -30.75
N LEU A 42 -14.13 -5.67 -30.57
CA LEU A 42 -12.87 -5.93 -31.26
C LEU A 42 -12.89 -7.35 -31.86
N PRO A 43 -13.41 -7.53 -33.08
CA PRO A 43 -13.44 -8.82 -33.75
C PRO A 43 -12.05 -9.45 -33.84
N GLY A 44 -11.91 -10.71 -33.39
CA GLY A 44 -10.62 -11.41 -33.29
C GLY A 44 -9.78 -11.01 -32.07
N GLY A 45 -10.23 -10.05 -31.26
CA GLY A 45 -9.61 -9.66 -30.01
C GLY A 45 -9.90 -10.64 -28.88
N HIS A 46 -8.95 -10.78 -27.96
CA HIS A 46 -9.10 -11.61 -26.77
C HIS A 46 -8.82 -10.80 -25.50
N MET A 47 -9.78 -10.81 -24.57
CA MET A 47 -9.66 -10.12 -23.29
C MET A 47 -8.88 -10.98 -22.28
N TYR A 48 -7.55 -10.96 -22.34
CA TYR A 48 -6.71 -11.75 -21.43
C TYR A 48 -6.47 -11.07 -20.08
N PHE A 49 -7.37 -11.27 -19.10
CA PHE A 49 -7.23 -10.77 -17.71
C PHE A 49 -6.67 -9.33 -17.63
N ALA A 50 -7.07 -8.50 -18.59
CA ALA A 50 -6.53 -7.17 -18.80
C ALA A 50 -7.16 -6.23 -17.77
N ASP A 51 -6.33 -5.39 -17.16
CA ASP A 51 -6.85 -4.27 -16.38
C ASP A 51 -7.42 -3.27 -17.38
N LEU A 52 -8.73 -3.35 -17.67
CA LEU A 52 -9.35 -2.56 -18.74
C LEU A 52 -9.18 -1.05 -18.53
N ASP A 53 -9.03 -0.60 -17.28
CA ASP A 53 -8.76 0.80 -16.98
C ASP A 53 -7.37 1.24 -17.48
N ARG A 54 -6.43 0.31 -17.70
CA ARG A 54 -5.06 0.56 -18.19
C ARG A 54 -4.82 0.06 -19.61
N HIS A 55 -5.27 -1.14 -19.92
CA HIS A 55 -4.94 -1.88 -21.13
C HIS A 55 -6.13 -1.90 -22.08
N TRP A 56 -6.08 -1.04 -23.08
CA TRP A 56 -7.06 -0.94 -24.17
C TRP A 56 -6.34 -0.61 -25.48
N SER A 57 -7.02 -0.77 -26.62
CA SER A 57 -6.50 -0.40 -27.93
C SER A 57 -7.43 0.62 -28.60
N PRO A 58 -6.92 1.51 -29.48
CA PRO A 58 -7.79 2.43 -30.23
C PRO A 58 -8.90 1.72 -31.02
N HIS A 59 -8.61 0.51 -31.52
CA HIS A 59 -9.58 -0.32 -32.23
C HIS A 59 -10.71 -0.81 -31.31
N LEU A 60 -10.39 -1.17 -30.06
CA LEU A 60 -11.41 -1.52 -29.06
C LEU A 60 -12.33 -0.32 -28.78
N LEU A 61 -11.77 0.88 -28.63
CA LEU A 61 -12.57 2.09 -28.39
C LEU A 61 -13.44 2.44 -29.60
N SER A 62 -12.92 2.29 -30.82
CA SER A 62 -13.71 2.48 -32.05
C SER A 62 -14.92 1.56 -32.10
N GLY A 63 -14.74 0.26 -31.87
CA GLY A 63 -15.88 -0.66 -31.88
C GLY A 63 -16.84 -0.46 -30.70
N LEU A 64 -16.35 -0.03 -29.54
CA LEU A 64 -17.21 0.40 -28.44
C LEU A 64 -18.02 1.65 -28.79
N GLN A 65 -17.42 2.64 -29.47
CA GLN A 65 -18.14 3.82 -29.96
C GLN A 65 -19.23 3.42 -30.96
N GLU A 66 -18.92 2.54 -31.92
CA GLU A 66 -19.92 2.04 -32.88
C GLU A 66 -21.07 1.30 -32.18
N GLY A 67 -20.76 0.43 -31.22
CA GLY A 67 -21.75 -0.35 -30.49
C GLY A 67 -22.58 0.45 -29.48
N THR A 68 -21.98 1.43 -28.81
CA THR A 68 -22.63 2.16 -27.69
C THR A 68 -23.02 3.59 -28.01
N LEU A 69 -22.53 4.15 -29.10
CA LEU A 69 -22.62 5.56 -29.47
C LEU A 69 -21.99 6.52 -28.45
N VAL A 70 -21.13 6.01 -27.55
CA VAL A 70 -20.34 6.83 -26.64
C VAL A 70 -19.09 7.33 -27.38
N PRO A 71 -18.84 8.65 -27.41
CA PRO A 71 -17.64 9.20 -28.06
C PRO A 71 -16.35 8.67 -27.45
N ILE A 72 -15.32 8.43 -28.28
CA ILE A 72 -13.99 7.98 -27.85
C ILE A 72 -13.43 8.83 -26.71
N GLU A 73 -13.61 10.15 -26.75
CA GLU A 73 -13.07 11.05 -25.71
C GLU A 73 -13.66 10.74 -24.32
N LYS A 74 -14.94 10.35 -24.27
CA LYS A 74 -15.57 9.89 -23.02
C LYS A 74 -15.07 8.52 -22.59
N LEU A 75 -14.80 7.63 -23.54
CA LEU A 75 -14.23 6.31 -23.23
C LEU A 75 -12.82 6.45 -22.65
N GLU A 76 -11.97 7.26 -23.28
CA GLU A 76 -10.60 7.53 -22.83
C GLU A 76 -10.58 8.18 -21.44
N ALA A 77 -11.50 9.13 -21.18
CA ALA A 77 -11.62 9.80 -19.88
C ALA A 77 -11.95 8.86 -18.71
N MET A 78 -12.58 7.71 -18.97
CA MET A 78 -12.84 6.68 -17.94
C MET A 78 -11.62 5.78 -17.68
N THR A 79 -10.59 5.83 -18.52
CA THR A 79 -9.36 5.05 -18.38
C THR A 79 -8.26 5.85 -17.68
N PHE A 80 -7.13 5.18 -17.42
CA PHE A 80 -5.90 5.79 -16.92
C PHE A 80 -5.28 6.81 -17.88
N HIS A 81 -5.76 6.88 -19.14
CA HIS A 81 -5.35 7.92 -20.08
C HIS A 81 -5.49 9.33 -19.50
N SER A 82 -6.56 9.56 -18.72
CA SER A 82 -6.83 10.83 -18.04
C SER A 82 -5.73 11.29 -17.07
N TRP A 83 -4.81 10.40 -16.67
CA TRP A 83 -3.70 10.72 -15.75
C TRP A 83 -2.32 10.65 -16.41
N HIS A 84 -2.24 10.51 -17.74
CA HIS A 84 -0.99 10.68 -18.46
C HIS A 84 -0.48 12.11 -18.32
N GLY A 85 0.82 12.24 -18.04
CA GLY A 85 1.45 13.53 -17.77
C GLY A 85 1.25 14.05 -16.35
N THR A 86 0.37 13.47 -15.52
CA THR A 86 0.20 13.88 -14.12
C THR A 86 0.68 12.82 -13.13
N LEU A 87 0.03 11.66 -13.14
CA LEU A 87 0.39 10.50 -12.31
C LEU A 87 1.25 9.49 -13.08
N ILE A 88 0.98 9.35 -14.38
CA ILE A 88 1.64 8.39 -15.27
C ILE A 88 2.59 9.17 -16.18
N GLY A 89 3.89 8.90 -16.06
CA GLY A 89 4.91 9.47 -16.95
C GLY A 89 5.03 8.63 -18.20
N GLU A 90 5.66 7.47 -18.06
CA GLU A 90 5.79 6.46 -19.11
C GLU A 90 5.05 5.19 -18.71
N ASP A 91 4.32 4.58 -19.64
CA ASP A 91 3.68 3.28 -19.48
C ASP A 91 4.06 2.35 -20.64
N ASP A 92 4.96 1.40 -20.37
CA ASP A 92 5.37 0.36 -21.33
C ASP A 92 4.41 -0.85 -21.35
N GLY A 93 3.33 -0.79 -20.57
CA GLY A 93 2.34 -1.86 -20.39
C GLY A 93 2.82 -3.04 -19.57
N ARG A 94 4.11 -3.08 -19.17
CA ARG A 94 4.76 -4.24 -18.51
C ARG A 94 5.01 -3.98 -17.04
N MET A 95 5.41 -2.76 -16.69
CA MET A 95 5.79 -2.40 -15.32
C MET A 95 4.58 -2.09 -14.44
N LEU A 96 4.74 -2.20 -13.12
CA LEU A 96 3.74 -1.70 -12.18
C LEU A 96 3.78 -0.17 -12.17
N LEU A 97 2.62 0.47 -12.29
CA LEU A 97 2.49 1.91 -12.19
C LEU A 97 2.48 2.31 -10.70
N PRO A 98 3.33 3.24 -10.26
CA PRO A 98 3.25 3.81 -8.92
C PRO A 98 1.84 4.33 -8.66
N TRP A 99 1.32 4.07 -7.47
CA TRP A 99 -0.01 4.47 -7.04
C TRP A 99 -1.21 3.87 -7.81
N LEU A 100 -1.00 3.11 -8.88
CA LEU A 100 -2.06 2.47 -9.67
C LEU A 100 -1.87 0.95 -9.66
N PRO A 101 -2.15 0.29 -8.53
CA PRO A 101 -2.10 -1.15 -8.44
C PRO A 101 -3.04 -1.78 -9.47
N ALA A 102 -2.55 -2.84 -10.13
CA ALA A 102 -3.35 -3.60 -11.09
C ALA A 102 -4.62 -4.15 -10.45
N ILE A 103 -5.66 -4.40 -11.23
CA ILE A 103 -6.86 -5.08 -10.74
C ILE A 103 -6.81 -6.60 -10.97
N GLY A 104 -7.53 -7.34 -10.13
CA GLY A 104 -7.93 -8.71 -10.43
C GLY A 104 -7.06 -9.80 -9.78
N ASN A 105 -7.28 -11.02 -10.24
CA ASN A 105 -6.71 -12.25 -9.68
C ASN A 105 -5.86 -12.95 -10.76
N ARG A 106 -4.69 -12.40 -11.08
CA ARG A 106 -3.76 -13.00 -12.06
C ARG A 106 -3.17 -14.28 -11.48
N GLN A 107 -3.41 -15.44 -12.11
CA GLN A 107 -2.62 -16.68 -11.91
C GLN A 107 -2.19 -16.96 -10.44
N ARG A 108 -3.13 -16.86 -9.48
CA ARG A 108 -2.94 -17.02 -8.00
C ARG A 108 -2.40 -15.81 -7.22
N ILE A 109 -2.19 -14.66 -7.85
CA ILE A 109 -1.83 -13.39 -7.23
C ILE A 109 -3.07 -12.50 -7.19
N GLN A 110 -3.59 -12.30 -5.98
CA GLN A 110 -4.67 -11.35 -5.72
C GLN A 110 -4.12 -9.93 -5.67
N SER A 111 -4.65 -9.05 -6.51
CA SER A 111 -4.42 -7.61 -6.43
C SER A 111 -5.67 -6.88 -5.95
N PHE A 112 -5.48 -5.97 -5.00
CA PHE A 112 -6.54 -5.22 -4.33
C PHE A 112 -6.62 -3.79 -4.86
N GLY A 113 -6.32 -3.63 -6.16
CA GLY A 113 -6.21 -2.32 -6.79
C GLY A 113 -7.54 -1.63 -7.09
N GLN A 114 -8.65 -2.35 -6.97
CA GLN A 114 -9.98 -1.74 -6.97
C GLN A 114 -10.43 -1.47 -5.54
N GLN A 115 -10.82 -0.23 -5.30
CA GLN A 115 -11.42 0.20 -4.05
C GLN A 115 -12.86 0.67 -4.27
N ALA A 116 -13.63 0.79 -3.19
CA ALA A 116 -14.97 1.35 -3.23
C ALA A 116 -15.32 2.06 -1.93
N CYS A 117 -16.16 3.10 -2.01
CA CYS A 117 -16.83 3.65 -0.85
C CYS A 117 -18.17 2.92 -0.65
N PRO A 118 -18.40 2.25 0.50
CA PRO A 118 -19.67 1.58 0.73
C PRO A 118 -20.86 2.55 0.83
N VAL A 119 -20.60 3.80 1.25
CA VAL A 119 -21.65 4.84 1.38
C VAL A 119 -22.03 5.39 0.01
N CYS A 120 -21.07 5.79 -0.84
CA CYS A 120 -21.37 6.16 -2.24
C CYS A 120 -22.19 5.07 -2.94
N LEU A 121 -21.76 3.80 -2.83
CA LEU A 121 -22.48 2.70 -3.46
C LEU A 121 -23.92 2.52 -2.93
N ALA A 122 -24.22 2.97 -1.70
CA ALA A 122 -25.55 2.89 -1.10
C ALA A 122 -26.44 4.06 -1.52
N GLU A 123 -25.87 5.24 -1.72
CA GLU A 123 -26.55 6.47 -2.13
C GLU A 123 -26.76 6.57 -3.65
N ASP A 124 -25.87 5.97 -4.44
CA ASP A 124 -25.97 5.95 -5.90
C ASP A 124 -27.28 5.25 -6.34
N GLU A 125 -28.10 5.93 -7.15
CA GLU A 125 -29.30 5.34 -7.76
C GLU A 125 -28.95 4.08 -8.56
N THR A 126 -27.84 4.15 -9.31
CA THR A 126 -27.21 3.00 -9.97
C THR A 126 -25.78 2.85 -9.44
N PRO A 127 -25.50 1.90 -8.53
CA PRO A 127 -24.17 1.73 -7.95
C PRO A 127 -23.10 1.47 -9.01
N TYR A 128 -22.01 2.23 -8.98
CA TYR A 128 -20.90 2.15 -9.92
C TYR A 128 -19.55 2.37 -9.25
N LEU A 129 -18.46 1.95 -9.90
CA LEU A 129 -17.11 2.19 -9.38
C LEU A 129 -16.52 3.45 -10.01
N ARG A 130 -16.02 4.36 -9.17
CA ARG A 130 -15.41 5.61 -9.61
C ARG A 130 -13.92 5.38 -9.95
N SER A 131 -13.41 6.01 -11.02
CA SER A 131 -12.00 5.91 -11.44
C SER A 131 -11.06 6.36 -10.33
N ILE A 132 -11.38 7.43 -9.61
CA ILE A 132 -10.53 7.98 -8.54
C ILE A 132 -10.22 6.95 -7.44
N TRP A 133 -11.08 5.96 -7.23
CA TRP A 133 -10.87 4.87 -6.27
C TRP A 133 -9.76 3.88 -6.71
N ARG A 134 -9.24 3.99 -7.93
CA ARG A 134 -8.05 3.25 -8.40
C ARG A 134 -6.74 3.89 -7.93
N VAL A 135 -6.76 5.15 -7.48
CA VAL A 135 -5.57 5.89 -7.04
C VAL A 135 -5.25 5.52 -5.60
N SER A 136 -4.26 4.65 -5.41
CA SER A 136 -3.99 4.05 -4.10
C SER A 136 -3.38 4.98 -3.04
N CYS A 137 -2.91 6.17 -3.43
CA CYS A 137 -2.58 7.26 -2.49
C CYS A 137 -3.80 8.05 -1.99
N LEU A 138 -5.01 7.70 -2.42
CA LEU A 138 -6.28 8.20 -1.89
C LEU A 138 -7.04 7.04 -1.22
N PRO A 139 -6.66 6.64 0.02
CA PRO A 139 -7.31 5.53 0.72
C PRO A 139 -8.66 5.90 1.34
N THR A 140 -9.05 7.16 1.28
CA THR A 140 -10.29 7.74 1.82
C THR A 140 -11.22 8.16 0.68
N CYS A 141 -12.52 8.10 0.93
CA CYS A 141 -13.51 8.72 0.06
C CYS A 141 -13.52 10.23 0.29
N THR A 142 -13.44 11.01 -0.79
CA THR A 142 -13.47 12.47 -0.74
C THR A 142 -14.88 13.04 -0.48
N GLU A 143 -15.93 12.24 -0.68
CA GLU A 143 -17.33 12.64 -0.47
C GLU A 143 -17.77 12.32 0.97
N HIS A 144 -17.51 11.11 1.46
CA HIS A 144 -17.97 10.63 2.78
C HIS A 144 -16.91 10.61 3.86
N GLU A 145 -15.66 10.96 3.52
CA GLU A 145 -14.53 11.05 4.45
C GLU A 145 -14.32 9.77 5.29
N CYS A 146 -14.61 8.60 4.69
CA CYS A 146 -14.41 7.29 5.29
C CYS A 146 -13.33 6.51 4.55
N LEU A 147 -12.71 5.53 5.20
CA LEU A 147 -11.79 4.63 4.51
C LEU A 147 -12.52 3.86 3.42
N LEU A 148 -11.92 3.82 2.23
CA LEU A 148 -12.38 2.95 1.14
C LEU A 148 -12.17 1.48 1.53
N ILE A 149 -12.98 0.59 0.98
CA ILE A 149 -12.77 -0.86 1.07
C ILE A 149 -12.12 -1.36 -0.21
N ASP A 150 -11.18 -2.30 -0.12
CA ASP A 150 -10.50 -2.92 -1.27
C ASP A 150 -10.72 -4.44 -1.36
N ARG A 151 -11.52 -4.96 -0.43
CA ARG A 151 -11.86 -6.38 -0.24
C ARG A 151 -13.30 -6.50 0.20
N CYS A 152 -13.92 -7.63 -0.11
CA CYS A 152 -15.19 -7.98 0.51
C CYS A 152 -14.99 -8.22 2.02
N PRO A 153 -15.74 -7.54 2.92
CA PRO A 153 -15.58 -7.73 4.36
C PRO A 153 -15.99 -9.13 4.84
N ASN A 154 -16.85 -9.82 4.10
CA ASN A 154 -17.32 -11.16 4.47
C ASN A 154 -16.29 -12.27 4.13
N CYS A 155 -15.79 -12.29 2.89
CA CYS A 155 -14.96 -13.37 2.36
C CYS A 155 -13.51 -12.97 1.98
N ALA A 156 -13.15 -11.69 2.11
CA ALA A 156 -11.84 -11.13 1.76
C ALA A 156 -11.44 -11.25 0.28
N SER A 157 -12.36 -11.58 -0.63
CA SER A 157 -12.08 -11.56 -2.06
C SER A 157 -11.82 -10.14 -2.56
N VAL A 158 -11.02 -10.01 -3.61
CA VAL A 158 -10.84 -8.75 -4.35
C VAL A 158 -12.20 -8.23 -4.83
N ILE A 159 -12.34 -6.90 -4.90
CA ILE A 159 -13.47 -6.27 -5.60
C ILE A 159 -13.14 -6.33 -7.09
N TYR A 160 -13.93 -7.09 -7.85
CA TYR A 160 -13.76 -7.20 -9.30
C TYR A 160 -15.13 -7.48 -9.93
N PRO A 161 -15.79 -6.45 -10.50
CA PRO A 161 -17.15 -6.60 -11.02
C PRO A 161 -17.20 -7.46 -12.28
N GLY A 162 -16.08 -7.65 -13.00
CA GLY A 162 -16.04 -8.46 -14.22
C GLY A 162 -16.46 -9.92 -14.01
N ASN A 163 -16.28 -10.46 -12.80
CA ASN A 163 -16.73 -11.82 -12.43
C ASN A 163 -18.22 -11.90 -12.09
N LEU A 164 -18.97 -10.79 -12.08
CA LEU A 164 -20.43 -10.78 -11.85
C LEU A 164 -21.23 -10.97 -13.14
N THR A 165 -20.56 -10.98 -14.30
CA THR A 165 -21.25 -10.99 -15.58
C THR A 165 -22.03 -12.28 -15.80
N GLY A 166 -23.27 -12.18 -16.27
CA GLY A 166 -24.19 -13.31 -16.39
C GLY A 166 -24.85 -13.77 -15.09
N SER A 167 -24.45 -13.24 -13.92
CA SER A 167 -25.03 -13.62 -12.62
C SER A 167 -26.34 -12.89 -12.27
N GLY A 168 -26.67 -11.81 -13.00
CA GLY A 168 -27.79 -10.90 -12.68
C GLY A 168 -27.60 -10.10 -11.39
N LYS A 169 -26.43 -10.15 -10.75
CA LYS A 169 -26.13 -9.42 -9.51
C LYS A 169 -25.62 -8.00 -9.81
N PRO A 170 -25.94 -7.00 -8.96
CA PRO A 170 -25.45 -5.64 -9.12
C PRO A 170 -23.94 -5.55 -8.89
N ILE A 171 -23.29 -4.51 -9.44
CA ILE A 171 -21.85 -4.23 -9.24
C ILE A 171 -21.44 -4.14 -7.76
N SER A 172 -22.37 -3.74 -6.89
CA SER A 172 -22.15 -3.70 -5.44
C SER A 172 -22.07 -5.08 -4.78
N ALA A 173 -22.36 -6.18 -5.48
CA ALA A 173 -22.26 -7.52 -4.93
C ALA A 173 -20.82 -8.05 -5.02
N CYS A 174 -20.40 -8.78 -3.99
CA CYS A 174 -19.17 -9.54 -4.04
C CYS A 174 -19.30 -10.71 -5.04
N TRP A 175 -18.42 -10.79 -6.03
CA TRP A 175 -18.43 -11.87 -7.03
C TRP A 175 -18.24 -13.27 -6.43
N ASN A 176 -17.57 -13.39 -5.28
CA ASN A 176 -17.23 -14.68 -4.68
C ASN A 176 -18.27 -15.18 -3.68
N CYS A 177 -18.82 -14.30 -2.84
CA CYS A 177 -19.75 -14.69 -1.77
C CYS A 177 -21.10 -13.98 -1.81
N THR A 178 -21.35 -13.14 -2.82
CA THR A 178 -22.59 -12.37 -3.03
C THR A 178 -22.96 -11.36 -1.94
N PHE A 179 -22.10 -11.16 -0.93
CA PHE A 179 -22.27 -10.11 0.07
C PHE A 179 -22.41 -8.74 -0.60
N ASP A 180 -23.39 -7.97 -0.17
CA ASP A 180 -23.66 -6.62 -0.66
C ASP A 180 -22.71 -5.62 0.00
N LEU A 181 -21.77 -5.08 -0.77
CA LEU A 181 -20.73 -4.16 -0.29
C LEU A 181 -21.31 -2.89 0.33
N ARG A 182 -22.54 -2.50 -0.02
CA ARG A 182 -23.27 -1.36 0.56
C ARG A 182 -23.57 -1.55 2.05
N LYS A 183 -23.64 -2.80 2.51
CA LYS A 183 -23.87 -3.15 3.92
C LYS A 183 -22.60 -3.07 4.77
N THR A 184 -21.48 -2.64 4.20
CA THR A 184 -20.23 -2.47 4.95
C THR A 184 -20.33 -1.19 5.77
N PRO A 185 -20.19 -1.24 7.11
CA PRO A 185 -20.19 -0.03 7.93
C PRO A 185 -19.03 0.87 7.51
N PRO A 186 -19.25 2.18 7.30
CA PRO A 186 -18.16 3.10 7.03
C PRO A 186 -17.21 3.13 8.22
N THR A 187 -15.90 3.09 7.95
CA THR A 187 -14.88 3.38 8.97
C THR A 187 -14.53 4.85 8.84
N PRO A 188 -14.91 5.72 9.80
CA PRO A 188 -14.65 7.14 9.71
C PRO A 188 -13.15 7.43 9.65
N ASN A 189 -12.78 8.52 8.97
CA ASN A 189 -11.45 9.09 9.08
C ASN A 189 -11.35 9.91 10.38
N ASP A 190 -11.00 9.28 11.49
CA ASP A 190 -10.91 9.94 12.81
C ASP A 190 -9.71 10.91 12.96
N LEU A 191 -8.92 11.11 11.91
CA LEU A 191 -7.66 11.89 11.94
C LEU A 191 -7.74 13.18 11.12
N LYS A 192 -8.94 13.75 10.94
CA LYS A 192 -9.22 14.97 10.16
C LYS A 192 -8.31 16.17 10.48
N ASP A 193 -7.73 16.24 11.68
CA ASP A 193 -7.09 17.45 12.19
C ASP A 193 -5.60 17.63 11.88
N ARG A 194 -4.96 16.75 11.10
CA ARG A 194 -3.52 16.93 10.81
C ARG A 194 -3.19 16.73 9.33
N ASN A 195 -2.89 17.84 8.66
CA ASN A 195 -2.03 17.93 7.47
C ASN A 195 -2.25 16.80 6.47
N SER A 196 -3.46 16.70 5.89
CA SER A 196 -3.74 15.73 4.83
C SER A 196 -3.13 16.19 3.50
N LEU A 197 -2.42 15.30 2.79
CA LEU A 197 -1.99 15.55 1.40
C LEU A 197 -3.14 15.43 0.41
N GLU A 198 -4.33 15.01 0.82
CA GLU A 198 -5.47 14.75 -0.07
C GLU A 198 -5.77 15.94 -1.02
N PRO A 199 -5.89 17.20 -0.56
CA PRO A 199 -6.11 18.33 -1.47
C PRO A 199 -4.97 18.53 -2.47
N GLN A 200 -3.71 18.32 -2.07
CA GLN A 200 -2.55 18.43 -2.95
C GLN A 200 -2.53 17.30 -3.98
N ILE A 201 -2.90 16.08 -3.59
CA ILE A 201 -3.03 14.93 -4.49
C ILE A 201 -4.11 15.18 -5.53
N LEU A 202 -5.30 15.65 -5.12
CA LEU A 202 -6.39 15.96 -6.04
C LEU A 202 -6.01 17.09 -7.02
N ALA A 203 -5.37 18.15 -6.53
CA ALA A 203 -4.84 19.22 -7.37
C ALA A 203 -3.78 18.70 -8.37
N ALA A 204 -2.89 17.82 -7.94
CA ALA A 204 -1.85 17.23 -8.79
C ALA A 204 -2.44 16.36 -9.89
N LEU A 205 -3.46 15.55 -9.56
CA LEU A 205 -4.19 14.72 -10.53
C LEU A 205 -4.89 15.57 -11.59
N ALA A 206 -5.45 16.72 -11.20
CA ALA A 206 -6.08 17.68 -12.09
C ALA A 206 -5.08 18.49 -12.96
N GLY A 207 -3.77 18.21 -12.86
CA GLY A 207 -2.72 18.89 -13.63
C GLY A 207 -2.17 20.16 -12.97
N GLY A 208 -2.56 20.43 -11.72
CA GLY A 208 -2.06 21.57 -10.95
C GLY A 208 -0.61 21.36 -10.52
N TRP A 209 0.23 22.38 -10.72
CA TRP A 209 1.59 22.41 -10.17
C TRP A 209 1.55 22.47 -8.64
N ILE A 210 2.40 21.70 -7.98
CA ILE A 210 2.39 21.55 -6.52
C ILE A 210 3.54 22.33 -5.91
N VAL A 211 3.27 23.06 -4.83
CA VAL A 211 4.33 23.73 -4.07
C VAL A 211 4.98 22.72 -3.13
N MET A 212 6.29 22.50 -3.27
CA MET A 212 7.06 21.57 -2.43
C MET A 212 8.27 22.28 -1.82
N GLY A 213 8.06 22.87 -0.64
CA GLY A 213 9.11 23.49 0.15
C GLY A 213 9.94 24.53 -0.63
N HIS A 214 11.26 24.53 -0.43
CA HIS A 214 12.16 25.46 -1.10
C HIS A 214 12.30 25.25 -2.63
N PHE A 215 11.85 24.11 -3.17
CA PHE A 215 11.85 23.87 -4.62
C PHE A 215 10.73 24.67 -5.32
N GLY A 216 9.81 25.28 -4.57
CA GLY A 216 8.70 26.03 -5.14
C GLY A 216 7.73 25.12 -5.90
N ARG A 217 7.27 25.56 -7.07
CA ARG A 217 6.31 24.82 -7.89
C ARG A 217 7.00 23.69 -8.65
N ILE A 218 6.58 22.46 -8.39
CA ILE A 218 7.06 21.25 -9.06
C ILE A 218 5.95 20.59 -9.87
N HIS A 219 6.38 19.83 -10.89
CA HIS A 219 5.49 19.06 -11.74
C HIS A 219 4.83 17.89 -10.98
N PRO A 220 3.54 17.55 -11.23
CA PRO A 220 2.84 16.45 -10.56
C PRO A 220 3.59 15.11 -10.56
N LEU A 221 4.20 14.73 -11.69
CA LEU A 221 4.97 13.49 -11.78
C LEU A 221 6.10 13.44 -10.74
N LEU A 222 6.81 14.55 -10.55
CA LEU A 222 7.89 14.63 -9.57
C LEU A 222 7.33 14.51 -8.15
N PHE A 223 6.22 15.19 -7.86
CA PHE A 223 5.53 15.11 -6.58
C PHE A 223 5.13 13.66 -6.24
N PHE A 224 4.44 12.97 -7.15
CA PHE A 224 4.01 11.58 -6.95
C PHE A 224 5.19 10.62 -6.79
N LEU A 225 6.29 10.84 -7.50
CA LEU A 225 7.52 10.05 -7.37
C LEU A 225 8.18 10.24 -5.99
N VAL A 226 8.35 11.48 -5.53
CA VAL A 226 8.90 11.77 -4.19
C VAL A 226 8.01 11.15 -3.11
N MET A 227 6.69 11.36 -3.20
CA MET A 227 5.73 10.80 -2.25
C MET A 227 5.78 9.26 -2.25
N TRP A 228 5.84 8.62 -3.42
CA TRP A 228 5.96 7.17 -3.54
C TRP A 228 7.20 6.64 -2.84
N ARG A 229 8.33 7.33 -3.00
CA ARG A 229 9.59 6.93 -2.37
C ARG A 229 9.53 7.03 -0.86
N ILE A 230 9.02 8.13 -0.32
CA ILE A 230 8.85 8.32 1.13
C ILE A 230 7.89 7.26 1.69
N PHE A 231 6.74 7.07 1.04
CA PHE A 231 5.79 6.02 1.40
C PHE A 231 6.43 4.62 1.41
N ARG A 232 7.27 4.32 0.41
CA ARG A 232 8.00 3.04 0.35
C ARG A 232 9.03 2.87 1.46
N ILE A 233 9.76 3.93 1.81
CA ILE A 233 10.73 3.91 2.93
C ILE A 233 10.00 3.67 4.24
N LEU A 234 8.86 4.33 4.44
CA LEU A 234 7.97 4.07 5.57
C LEU A 234 7.41 2.65 5.52
N THR A 235 7.13 2.07 4.35
CA THR A 235 6.49 0.75 4.26
C THR A 235 7.46 -0.42 4.45
N ALA A 236 8.66 -0.34 3.87
CA ALA A 236 9.54 -1.48 3.69
C ALA A 236 11.02 -1.13 3.91
N GLY A 237 11.79 -2.14 4.33
CA GLY A 237 13.23 -2.01 4.55
C GLY A 237 13.59 -1.89 6.03
N MET A 238 14.89 -1.78 6.30
CA MET A 238 15.41 -1.82 7.66
C MET A 238 15.06 -0.59 8.50
N HIS A 239 14.80 0.56 7.85
CA HIS A 239 14.48 1.82 8.52
C HIS A 239 12.98 2.13 8.57
N ALA A 240 12.12 1.27 7.99
CA ALA A 240 10.68 1.47 7.97
C ALA A 240 10.10 1.65 9.38
N TYR A 241 10.37 0.68 10.28
CA TYR A 241 9.87 0.75 11.65
C TYR A 241 10.44 1.95 12.43
N PRO A 242 11.78 2.15 12.53
CA PRO A 242 12.33 3.31 13.25
C PRO A 242 11.81 4.64 12.73
N LEU A 243 11.62 4.78 11.41
CA LEU A 243 11.11 6.01 10.82
C LEU A 243 9.64 6.26 11.19
N ARG A 244 8.79 5.23 11.15
CA ARG A 244 7.39 5.35 11.61
C ARG A 244 7.32 5.75 13.08
N ASP A 245 8.12 5.08 13.92
CA ASP A 245 8.14 5.32 15.38
C ASP A 245 8.62 6.75 15.68
N TYR A 246 9.70 7.19 15.01
CA TYR A 246 10.17 8.58 15.09
C TYR A 246 9.08 9.57 14.70
N VAL A 247 8.43 9.39 13.55
CA VAL A 247 7.39 10.32 13.07
C VAL A 247 6.18 10.35 14.03
N CYS A 248 5.72 9.19 14.50
CA CYS A 248 4.60 9.13 15.43
C CYS A 248 4.92 9.82 16.76
N ASN A 249 6.12 9.60 17.31
CA ASN A 249 6.52 10.17 18.60
C ASN A 249 6.82 11.68 18.48
N THR A 250 7.60 12.08 17.48
CA THR A 250 8.03 13.48 17.29
C THR A 250 6.87 14.40 16.97
N TYR A 251 5.91 13.95 16.15
CA TYR A 251 4.76 14.75 15.73
C TYR A 251 3.45 14.35 16.43
N SER A 252 3.55 13.55 17.50
CA SER A 252 2.42 13.12 18.32
C SER A 252 1.25 12.56 17.50
N LEU A 253 1.53 11.76 16.47
CA LEU A 253 0.49 11.13 15.65
C LEU A 253 -0.05 9.92 16.40
N ASN A 254 -1.35 9.92 16.71
CA ASN A 254 -2.02 8.78 17.34
C ASN A 254 -2.32 7.67 16.31
N LEU A 255 -1.26 7.13 15.71
CA LEU A 255 -1.30 6.11 14.69
C LEU A 255 -0.65 4.83 15.21
N GLN A 256 -1.26 3.68 14.93
CA GLN A 256 -0.71 2.36 15.23
C GLN A 256 0.42 1.99 14.24
N GLY A 257 1.45 2.84 14.10
CA GLY A 257 2.53 2.68 13.12
C GLY A 257 3.31 1.37 13.25
N ARG A 258 3.32 0.79 14.46
CA ARG A 258 3.95 -0.50 14.78
C ARG A 258 3.15 -1.70 14.27
N ALA A 259 1.82 -1.59 14.20
CA ALA A 259 0.94 -2.66 13.72
C ALA A 259 1.01 -2.84 12.18
N ILE A 260 1.50 -1.82 11.46
CA ILE A 260 1.54 -1.84 9.99
C ILE A 260 2.54 -2.88 9.49
N PRO A 261 2.13 -3.87 8.68
CA PRO A 261 3.02 -4.92 8.23
C PRO A 261 4.09 -4.37 7.27
N ALA A 262 5.36 -4.71 7.52
CA ALA A 262 6.40 -4.50 6.51
C ALA A 262 6.19 -5.47 5.34
N LEU A 263 5.85 -4.95 4.17
CA LEU A 263 5.59 -5.68 2.93
C LEU A 263 6.46 -5.13 1.80
N ARG A 264 7.02 -6.01 0.96
CA ARG A 264 7.74 -5.58 -0.26
C ARG A 264 6.77 -5.12 -1.34
N GLU A 265 5.65 -5.84 -1.46
CA GLU A 265 4.52 -5.50 -2.34
C GLU A 265 3.60 -4.55 -1.57
N VAL A 266 3.92 -3.25 -1.64
CA VAL A 266 3.22 -2.22 -0.86
C VAL A 266 1.76 -2.08 -1.27
N ASP A 267 1.43 -2.45 -2.51
CA ASP A 267 0.09 -2.45 -3.09
C ASP A 267 -0.87 -3.46 -2.43
N LYS A 268 -0.34 -4.42 -1.66
CA LYS A 268 -1.16 -5.37 -0.89
C LYS A 268 -1.63 -4.82 0.45
N LEU A 269 -1.13 -3.65 0.87
CA LEU A 269 -1.56 -3.01 2.10
C LEU A 269 -3.04 -2.63 2.04
N ASN A 270 -3.76 -2.95 3.12
CA ASN A 270 -5.14 -2.52 3.28
C ASN A 270 -5.25 -0.97 3.35
N PRO A 271 -6.44 -0.41 3.11
CA PRO A 271 -6.64 1.04 3.03
C PRO A 271 -6.29 1.74 4.35
N ARG A 272 -6.57 1.11 5.50
CA ARG A 272 -6.20 1.61 6.84
C ARG A 272 -4.69 1.79 7.02
N SER A 273 -3.90 0.80 6.62
CA SER A 273 -2.44 0.85 6.69
C SER A 273 -1.88 1.89 5.72
N ARG A 274 -2.43 1.96 4.50
CA ARG A 274 -2.06 2.98 3.51
C ARG A 274 -2.33 4.37 4.05
N PHE A 275 -3.52 4.59 4.62
CA PHE A 275 -3.90 5.85 5.26
C PHE A 275 -2.90 6.25 6.35
N ALA A 276 -2.59 5.38 7.31
CA ALA A 276 -1.63 5.67 8.36
C ALA A 276 -0.22 6.02 7.82
N LEU A 277 0.25 5.29 6.81
CA LEU A 277 1.54 5.58 6.17
C LEU A 277 1.53 6.89 5.39
N LEU A 278 0.41 7.23 4.74
CA LEU A 278 0.26 8.49 4.01
C LEU A 278 0.18 9.69 4.95
N GLN A 279 -0.43 9.54 6.14
CA GLN A 279 -0.38 10.57 7.19
C GLN A 279 1.06 10.83 7.65
N MET A 280 1.85 9.77 7.86
CA MET A 280 3.27 9.90 8.18
C MET A 280 4.07 10.51 7.03
N ALA A 281 3.80 10.09 5.78
CA ALA A 281 4.45 10.64 4.60
C ALA A 281 4.13 12.13 4.44
N SER A 282 2.87 12.51 4.63
CA SER A 282 2.42 13.91 4.62
C SER A 282 3.19 14.74 5.64
N THR A 283 3.29 14.26 6.87
CA THR A 283 4.03 14.92 7.94
C THR A 283 5.49 15.19 7.56
N LEU A 284 6.13 14.25 6.84
CA LEU A 284 7.50 14.39 6.35
C LEU A 284 7.63 15.34 5.15
N ILE A 285 6.57 15.52 4.37
CA ILE A 285 6.53 16.33 3.13
C ILE A 285 6.14 17.79 3.38
N GLU A 286 5.36 18.08 4.41
CA GLU A 286 4.78 19.40 4.68
C GLU A 286 5.81 20.56 4.72
N GLU A 287 7.01 20.30 5.24
CA GLU A 287 8.14 21.25 5.24
C GLU A 287 9.32 20.66 4.47
N TRP A 288 9.06 20.24 3.22
CA TRP A 288 10.07 19.58 2.41
C TRP A 288 11.32 20.48 2.20
N PRO A 289 12.55 19.96 2.35
CA PRO A 289 12.90 18.60 2.77
C PRO A 289 13.21 18.47 4.27
N THR A 290 13.09 19.55 5.05
CA THR A 290 13.59 19.69 6.43
C THR A 290 13.17 18.54 7.34
N ARG A 291 11.87 18.27 7.49
CA ARG A 291 11.39 17.22 8.42
C ARG A 291 11.91 15.83 8.07
N PHE A 292 11.96 15.51 6.78
CA PHE A 292 12.49 14.24 6.30
C PHE A 292 14.01 14.11 6.52
N VAL A 293 14.74 15.19 6.23
CA VAL A 293 16.17 15.31 6.50
C VAL A 293 16.48 15.11 7.98
N THR A 294 15.81 15.84 8.88
CA THR A 294 16.01 15.73 10.33
C THR A 294 15.68 14.33 10.84
N ALA A 295 14.63 13.70 10.34
CA ALA A 295 14.32 12.31 10.68
C ALA A 295 15.42 11.34 10.21
N CYS A 296 15.98 11.58 9.02
CA CYS A 296 17.10 10.78 8.51
C CYS A 296 18.35 10.95 9.39
N GLU A 297 18.68 12.18 9.80
CA GLU A 297 19.80 12.49 10.67
C GLU A 297 19.68 11.80 12.03
N ALA A 298 18.53 11.97 12.69
CA ALA A 298 18.25 11.38 13.99
C ALA A 298 18.37 9.85 13.99
N LEU A 299 18.02 9.21 12.86
CA LEU A 299 18.04 7.75 12.70
C LEU A 299 19.30 7.21 12.01
N GLY A 300 20.26 8.08 11.67
CA GLY A 300 21.47 7.71 10.94
C GLY A 300 21.22 7.12 9.55
N ILE A 301 20.09 7.49 8.92
CA ILE A 301 19.73 7.12 7.56
C ILE A 301 20.57 7.95 6.59
N ARG A 302 21.21 7.28 5.63
CA ARG A 302 22.12 7.91 4.66
C ARG A 302 21.68 7.58 3.25
N SER A 303 22.17 8.32 2.27
CA SER A 303 21.94 8.12 0.82
C SER A 303 22.02 6.65 0.40
N ARG A 304 23.08 5.91 0.82
CA ARG A 304 23.25 4.47 0.53
C ARG A 304 22.19 3.53 1.12
N HIS A 305 21.44 3.96 2.13
CA HIS A 305 20.37 3.17 2.75
C HIS A 305 19.04 3.37 2.01
N LEU A 306 18.90 4.48 1.29
CA LEU A 306 17.67 4.87 0.60
C LEU A 306 17.73 4.52 -0.89
N PHE A 307 18.88 4.69 -1.52
CA PHE A 307 19.05 4.54 -2.97
C PHE A 307 19.96 3.37 -3.31
N LYS A 308 19.48 2.49 -4.20
CA LYS A 308 20.32 1.45 -4.81
C LYS A 308 21.14 1.98 -5.98
N ASP A 309 20.50 2.73 -6.88
CA ASP A 309 21.14 3.50 -7.95
C ASP A 309 20.55 4.91 -7.94
N ARG A 310 21.37 5.90 -7.58
CA ARG A 310 20.96 7.31 -7.42
C ARG A 310 20.56 7.96 -8.73
N ARG A 311 21.05 7.47 -9.88
CA ARG A 311 20.78 8.06 -11.19
C ARG A 311 19.33 7.88 -11.64
N ASN A 312 18.63 6.91 -11.05
CA ASN A 312 17.23 6.59 -11.35
C ASN A 312 16.27 7.13 -10.27
N GLU A 313 16.75 8.01 -9.40
CA GLU A 313 15.97 8.56 -8.29
C GLU A 313 15.64 10.03 -8.54
N PRO A 314 14.48 10.53 -8.07
CA PRO A 314 14.09 11.91 -8.31
C PRO A 314 15.09 12.89 -7.68
N PHE A 315 15.52 13.91 -8.43
CA PHE A 315 16.50 14.88 -7.94
C PHE A 315 16.04 15.55 -6.63
N ALA A 316 14.74 15.89 -6.55
CA ALA A 316 14.13 16.53 -5.38
C ALA A 316 14.19 15.66 -4.11
N LEU A 317 14.47 14.37 -4.24
CA LEU A 317 14.70 13.44 -3.14
C LEU A 317 16.20 13.23 -2.86
N VAL A 318 17.02 13.20 -3.91
CA VAL A 318 18.46 12.94 -3.82
C VAL A 318 19.21 14.15 -3.25
N ASP A 319 18.94 15.34 -3.78
CA ASP A 319 19.63 16.59 -3.43
C ASP A 319 19.59 16.89 -1.92
N PRO A 320 18.43 16.84 -1.23
CA PRO A 320 18.39 17.10 0.20
C PRO A 320 19.18 16.12 1.06
N ILE A 321 19.36 14.88 0.59
CA ILE A 321 20.01 13.81 1.35
C ILE A 321 21.52 13.84 1.17
N ASP A 322 21.99 14.24 0.01
CA ASP A 322 23.43 14.32 -0.28
C ASP A 322 24.07 15.59 0.29
N ASN A 323 23.28 16.65 0.45
CA ASN A 323 23.70 17.89 1.11
C ASN A 323 23.61 17.83 2.65
N LEU A 324 23.31 16.65 3.23
CA LEU A 324 23.32 16.47 4.67
C LEU A 324 24.74 16.65 5.21
N PRO A 325 24.94 17.42 6.31
CA PRO A 325 26.24 17.63 6.94
C PRO A 325 26.69 16.37 7.69
N TYR A 326 26.76 15.23 7.01
CA TYR A 326 27.33 14.03 7.57
C TYR A 326 28.84 14.09 7.40
N GLY A 327 29.54 14.25 8.52
CA GLY A 327 30.93 13.84 8.61
C GLY A 327 31.09 12.45 7.98
N ASN A 328 32.03 12.32 7.04
CA ASN A 328 32.32 11.06 6.40
C ASN A 328 32.50 9.99 7.49
N PRO A 329 31.69 8.92 7.53
CA PRO A 329 31.98 7.83 8.44
C PRO A 329 33.27 7.19 7.92
N PRO A 330 34.25 6.87 8.77
CA PRO A 330 35.46 6.22 8.33
C PRO A 330 35.09 4.97 7.51
N LYS A 331 35.62 4.89 6.28
CA LYS A 331 35.50 3.69 5.45
C LYS A 331 36.13 2.55 6.26
N SER A 332 35.33 1.54 6.63
CA SER A 332 35.82 0.36 7.34
C SER A 332 36.68 -0.48 6.39
N ASN A 333 37.94 -0.10 6.24
CA ASN A 333 38.94 -0.96 5.63
C ASN A 333 39.29 -2.10 6.59
N LYS A 334 39.87 -3.18 6.07
CA LYS A 334 40.31 -4.37 6.83
C LYS A 334 41.08 -4.00 8.11
N LEU A 335 41.89 -2.94 8.03
CA LEU A 335 42.63 -2.32 9.14
C LEU A 335 41.73 -1.95 10.33
N HIS A 336 40.56 -1.34 10.10
CA HIS A 336 39.65 -0.92 11.16
C HIS A 336 39.05 -2.12 11.93
N LEU A 337 38.82 -3.25 11.25
CA LEU A 337 38.32 -4.47 11.91
C LEU A 337 39.43 -5.20 12.69
N GLU A 338 40.67 -5.17 12.20
CA GLU A 338 41.84 -5.69 12.92
C GLU A 338 42.13 -4.88 14.19
N GLU A 339 41.92 -3.57 14.15
CA GLU A 339 42.09 -2.66 15.29
C GLU A 339 41.03 -2.90 16.37
N VAL A 340 39.77 -3.10 15.98
CA VAL A 340 38.67 -3.50 16.90
C VAL A 340 38.97 -4.86 17.54
N LYS A 341 39.52 -5.82 16.77
CA LYS A 341 39.94 -7.12 17.30
C LYS A 341 41.07 -6.98 18.31
N HIS A 342 42.08 -6.16 18.01
CA HIS A 342 43.21 -5.89 18.90
C HIS A 342 42.77 -5.20 20.19
N HIS A 343 41.82 -4.25 20.10
CA HIS A 343 41.24 -3.57 21.25
C HIS A 343 40.49 -4.53 22.19
N LEU A 344 39.69 -5.44 21.62
CA LEU A 344 38.98 -6.48 22.37
C LEU A 344 39.95 -7.45 23.06
N ALA A 345 40.98 -7.90 22.34
CA ALA A 345 42.00 -8.80 22.87
C ALA A 345 42.81 -8.15 24.01
N LYS A 346 43.18 -6.87 23.90
CA LYS A 346 43.85 -6.10 24.97
C LYS A 346 43.02 -5.98 26.25
N ARG A 347 41.70 -6.12 26.15
CA ARG A 347 40.77 -6.09 27.30
C ARG A 347 40.43 -7.49 27.83
N GLY A 348 41.09 -8.54 27.34
CA GLY A 348 40.84 -9.93 27.74
C GLY A 348 39.51 -10.50 27.20
N ILE A 349 38.91 -9.85 26.21
CA ILE A 349 37.60 -10.21 25.67
C ILE A 349 37.80 -10.99 24.35
N VAL A 350 37.31 -12.23 24.27
CA VAL A 350 37.43 -13.09 23.09
C VAL A 350 36.59 -12.53 21.93
N PRO A 351 37.20 -12.06 20.82
CA PRO A 351 36.53 -11.23 19.81
C PRO A 351 35.58 -12.05 18.92
N THR A 352 34.44 -12.45 19.48
CA THR A 352 33.38 -13.18 18.78
C THR A 352 32.64 -12.27 17.79
N GLN A 353 31.98 -12.86 16.79
CA GLN A 353 31.16 -12.10 15.83
C GLN A 353 30.11 -11.21 16.50
N ARG A 354 29.58 -11.64 17.65
CA ARG A 354 28.61 -10.88 18.46
C ARG A 354 29.25 -9.63 19.06
N GLN A 355 30.44 -9.74 19.64
CA GLN A 355 31.11 -8.62 20.29
C GLN A 355 31.65 -7.60 19.29
N ILE A 356 32.19 -8.06 18.16
CA ILE A 356 32.58 -7.16 17.05
C ILE A 356 31.34 -6.41 16.54
N ARG A 357 30.18 -7.07 16.45
CA ARG A 357 28.91 -6.41 16.07
C ARG A 357 28.42 -5.42 17.13
N ILE A 358 28.56 -5.73 18.42
CA ILE A 358 28.19 -4.84 19.52
C ILE A 358 29.02 -3.55 19.47
N LEU A 359 30.33 -3.66 19.22
CA LEU A 359 31.24 -2.50 19.16
C LEU A 359 31.17 -1.72 17.83
N SER A 360 31.02 -2.41 16.69
CA SER A 360 31.05 -1.76 15.36
C SER A 360 29.67 -1.39 14.82
N GLY A 361 28.58 -1.83 15.47
CA GLY A 361 27.20 -1.55 15.07
C GLY A 361 26.77 -2.15 13.71
N ARG A 362 27.63 -2.94 13.04
CA ARG A 362 27.37 -3.51 11.71
C ARG A 362 27.52 -5.03 11.69
N ARG A 363 26.91 -5.69 10.69
CA ARG A 363 27.18 -7.08 10.28
C ARG A 363 28.14 -7.06 9.08
N PRO A 364 29.47 -7.18 9.26
CA PRO A 364 30.38 -7.30 8.14
C PRO A 364 30.18 -8.63 7.41
N ARG A 365 30.14 -8.58 6.07
CA ARG A 365 29.87 -9.75 5.19
C ARG A 365 30.98 -10.81 5.18
N SER A 366 32.15 -10.57 5.80
CA SER A 366 33.32 -11.47 5.76
C SER A 366 33.79 -11.97 7.15
N LEU A 367 32.88 -12.08 8.13
CA LEU A 367 33.26 -12.50 9.48
C LEU A 367 33.73 -13.96 9.61
N SER A 368 33.35 -14.84 8.68
CA SER A 368 33.72 -16.26 8.73
C SER A 368 35.23 -16.53 8.66
N LYS A 369 36.02 -15.56 8.17
CA LYS A 369 37.49 -15.65 8.11
C LYS A 369 38.19 -14.95 9.30
N ILE A 370 37.46 -14.24 10.16
CA ILE A 370 38.06 -13.28 11.11
C ILE A 370 37.69 -13.56 12.58
N ALA A 371 36.53 -14.17 12.86
CA ALA A 371 36.05 -14.46 14.22
C ALA A 371 35.15 -15.70 14.30
N GLU A 372 35.25 -16.42 15.41
CA GLU A 372 34.50 -17.65 15.69
C GLU A 372 32.99 -17.39 15.91
N PRO A 373 32.11 -18.32 15.46
CA PRO A 373 30.68 -18.25 15.70
C PRO A 373 30.35 -18.37 17.18
N ALA A 374 29.30 -17.67 17.62
CA ALA A 374 29.01 -17.53 19.05
C ALA A 374 28.41 -18.81 19.69
N HIS A 375 27.76 -19.71 18.94
CA HIS A 375 27.24 -21.01 19.40
C HIS A 375 26.96 -21.96 18.21
N GLU A 376 26.98 -23.28 18.45
CA GLU A 376 26.44 -24.32 17.54
C GLU A 376 24.91 -24.40 17.68
N HIS A 377 24.17 -24.41 16.57
CA HIS A 377 22.70 -24.44 16.57
C HIS A 377 22.16 -25.81 16.11
N ILE A 378 21.22 -26.37 16.90
CA ILE A 378 20.37 -27.52 16.53
C ILE A 378 19.24 -27.03 15.59
N PRO A 379 18.78 -27.81 14.59
CA PRO A 379 17.85 -27.32 13.56
C PRO A 379 16.43 -27.05 14.11
N TYR A 380 15.83 -25.95 13.64
CA TYR A 380 14.49 -25.51 14.03
C TYR A 380 13.39 -26.20 13.18
N GLY A 381 12.36 -26.78 13.81
CA GLY A 381 11.30 -27.57 13.15
C GLY A 381 10.33 -26.74 12.29
N GLN A 382 9.89 -27.32 11.17
CA GLN A 382 9.23 -26.65 10.03
C GLN A 382 7.78 -26.17 10.24
N SER A 383 7.22 -26.19 11.45
CA SER A 383 5.77 -25.97 11.64
C SER A 383 5.37 -25.13 12.86
N ARG A 384 6.27 -24.29 13.40
CA ARG A 384 5.96 -23.40 14.53
C ARG A 384 5.87 -21.94 14.11
N TYR A 385 4.78 -21.27 14.49
CA TYR A 385 4.63 -19.82 14.38
C TYR A 385 4.75 -19.24 15.79
N TRP A 386 5.98 -18.90 16.19
CA TRP A 386 6.37 -18.61 17.58
C TRP A 386 5.53 -17.58 18.35
N LYS A 387 4.80 -16.69 17.65
CA LYS A 387 3.92 -15.69 18.28
C LYS A 387 2.53 -16.21 18.68
N LEU A 388 2.16 -17.42 18.27
CA LEU A 388 0.85 -18.04 18.56
C LEU A 388 1.00 -19.44 19.19
N ASP A 389 2.18 -19.74 19.73
CA ASP A 389 2.41 -20.95 20.51
C ASP A 389 1.62 -20.85 21.83
N GLY A 390 0.84 -21.88 22.16
CA GLY A 390 -0.04 -21.90 23.35
C GLY A 390 -1.52 -21.55 23.11
N ILE A 391 -1.92 -21.14 21.89
CA ILE A 391 -3.31 -20.82 21.53
C ILE A 391 -3.97 -22.01 20.80
N SER A 392 -5.26 -22.29 21.07
CA SER A 392 -5.99 -23.39 20.45
C SER A 392 -6.04 -23.29 18.91
N PRO A 393 -6.08 -24.42 18.18
CA PRO A 393 -6.16 -24.41 16.72
C PRO A 393 -7.38 -23.66 16.17
N SER A 394 -8.52 -23.72 16.86
CA SER A 394 -9.76 -22.99 16.49
C SER A 394 -9.60 -21.49 16.63
N ALA A 395 -9.03 -21.00 17.74
CA ALA A 395 -8.73 -19.58 17.92
C ALA A 395 -7.68 -19.09 16.91
N ARG A 396 -6.69 -19.92 16.57
CA ARG A 396 -5.70 -19.61 15.52
C ARG A 396 -6.35 -19.52 14.13
N ALA A 397 -7.32 -20.37 13.82
CA ALA A 397 -8.07 -20.32 12.57
C ALA A 397 -8.95 -19.07 12.47
N LEU A 398 -9.67 -18.74 13.54
CA LEU A 398 -10.48 -17.52 13.63
C LEU A 398 -9.62 -16.26 13.51
N ALA A 399 -8.48 -16.19 14.23
CA ALA A 399 -7.55 -15.07 14.12
C ALA A 399 -6.96 -14.94 12.71
N LYS A 400 -6.63 -16.06 12.05
CA LYS A 400 -6.21 -16.05 10.63
C LYS A 400 -7.32 -15.54 9.72
N GLN A 401 -8.56 -15.97 9.94
CA GLN A 401 -9.71 -15.57 9.12
C GLN A 401 -10.04 -14.09 9.32
N ALA A 402 -10.04 -13.62 10.56
CA ALA A 402 -10.28 -12.22 10.90
C ALA A 402 -9.15 -11.31 10.39
N ALA A 403 -7.88 -11.68 10.61
CA ALA A 403 -6.74 -10.98 10.03
C ALA A 403 -6.81 -10.94 8.50
N LYS A 404 -7.22 -12.04 7.85
CA LYS A 404 -7.42 -12.08 6.40
C LYS A 404 -8.58 -11.18 5.94
N ARG A 405 -9.70 -11.15 6.67
CA ARG A 405 -10.83 -10.24 6.43
C ARG A 405 -10.41 -8.78 6.52
N GLU A 406 -9.57 -8.45 7.49
CA GLU A 406 -9.01 -7.11 7.66
C GLU A 406 -7.80 -6.82 6.76
N GLY A 407 -7.29 -7.82 6.01
CA GLY A 407 -6.10 -7.66 5.18
C GLY A 407 -4.80 -7.42 5.98
N GLU A 408 -4.76 -7.83 7.24
CA GLU A 408 -3.63 -7.66 8.15
C GLU A 408 -2.80 -8.96 8.30
N LYS A 409 -1.54 -8.84 8.73
CA LYS A 409 -0.79 -10.01 9.20
C LYS A 409 -1.42 -10.50 10.50
N VAL A 410 -1.54 -11.82 10.65
CA VAL A 410 -2.14 -12.46 11.84
C VAL A 410 -1.56 -11.92 13.15
N SER A 411 -0.26 -11.69 13.23
CA SER A 411 0.37 -11.16 14.44
C SER A 411 -0.03 -9.72 14.76
N ALA A 412 -0.18 -8.84 13.76
CA ALA A 412 -0.60 -7.46 13.96
C ALA A 412 -2.07 -7.38 14.38
N TRP A 413 -2.92 -8.16 13.70
CA TRP A 413 -4.34 -8.26 14.03
C TRP A 413 -4.55 -8.76 15.46
N VAL A 414 -3.82 -9.81 15.87
CA VAL A 414 -3.91 -10.35 17.24
C VAL A 414 -3.43 -9.32 18.26
N GLU A 415 -2.33 -8.60 18.00
CA GLU A 415 -1.83 -7.57 18.91
C GLU A 415 -2.83 -6.42 19.09
N LYS A 416 -3.42 -5.93 17.99
CA LYS A 416 -4.49 -4.94 18.01
C LYS A 416 -5.72 -5.42 18.78
N ALA A 417 -6.19 -6.64 18.50
CA ALA A 417 -7.35 -7.22 19.19
C ALA A 417 -7.10 -7.39 20.70
N ILE A 418 -5.88 -7.77 21.09
CA ILE A 418 -5.48 -7.85 22.50
C ILE A 418 -5.48 -6.46 23.14
N ILE A 419 -4.88 -5.46 22.49
CA ILE A 419 -4.85 -4.08 23.01
C ILE A 419 -6.27 -3.53 23.16
N GLU A 420 -7.12 -3.66 22.14
CA GLU A 420 -8.52 -3.21 22.19
C GLU A 420 -9.31 -3.90 23.32
N THR A 421 -9.09 -5.20 23.54
CA THR A 421 -9.74 -5.94 24.64
C THR A 421 -9.24 -5.47 26.00
N LEU A 422 -7.91 -5.40 26.19
CA LEU A 422 -7.31 -4.98 27.45
C LEU A 422 -7.60 -3.51 27.79
N SER A 423 -7.75 -2.65 26.78
CA SER A 423 -8.07 -1.23 26.95
C SER A 423 -9.56 -0.99 27.27
N ARG A 424 -10.43 -1.97 26.98
CA ARG A 424 -11.82 -1.98 27.45
C ARG A 424 -11.93 -2.50 28.89
N ASP A 425 -11.00 -3.35 29.30
CA ASP A 425 -10.95 -3.93 30.64
C ASP A 425 -10.12 -3.12 31.66
N THR A 426 -9.50 -1.99 31.27
CA THR A 426 -8.77 -1.13 32.22
C THR A 426 -9.65 -0.49 33.31
N GLU A 427 -10.98 -0.50 33.17
CA GLU A 427 -11.90 -0.17 34.28
C GLU A 427 -12.06 -1.31 35.30
N ARG A 428 -11.60 -2.53 35.01
CA ARG A 428 -11.76 -3.74 35.85
C ARG A 428 -10.47 -4.35 36.40
N ILE A 429 -9.30 -3.91 35.96
CA ILE A 429 -8.03 -4.52 36.40
C ILE A 429 -7.44 -3.71 37.57
N ASP A 430 -7.79 -4.12 38.79
CA ASP A 430 -7.09 -3.69 40.01
C ASP A 430 -5.65 -4.25 39.99
N THR A 431 -4.69 -3.36 39.78
CA THR A 431 -3.25 -3.68 39.71
C THR A 431 -2.64 -4.04 41.08
N SER A 432 -3.44 -4.10 42.15
CA SER A 432 -2.99 -4.51 43.49
C SER A 432 -2.53 -5.98 43.58
N SER A 433 -2.98 -6.85 42.67
CA SER A 433 -2.71 -8.29 42.72
C SER A 433 -1.33 -8.72 42.18
N ALA A 434 -0.76 -7.95 41.24
CA ALA A 434 0.47 -8.34 40.54
C ALA A 434 1.75 -8.16 41.38
N ARG A 435 1.69 -7.39 42.48
CA ARG A 435 2.86 -7.16 43.36
C ARG A 435 3.16 -8.30 44.33
N ARG A 436 2.29 -9.30 44.49
CA ARG A 436 2.53 -10.42 45.43
C ARG A 436 3.35 -11.59 44.89
N LEU A 437 3.57 -11.69 43.57
CA LEU A 437 4.25 -12.84 42.96
C LEU A 437 5.78 -12.69 42.81
N PHE A 438 6.35 -11.52 43.11
CA PHE A 438 7.81 -11.26 42.98
C PHE A 438 8.58 -11.17 44.32
N LYS A 439 7.98 -11.60 45.44
CA LYS A 439 8.60 -11.52 46.78
C LYS A 439 8.85 -12.86 47.49
N LYS A 440 8.96 -13.97 46.73
CA LYS A 440 9.43 -15.26 47.28
C LYS A 440 10.42 -15.92 46.33
N ALA A 441 11.66 -15.45 46.39
CA ALA A 441 12.87 -16.17 46.03
C ALA A 441 14.04 -15.41 46.68
N ASP A 442 14.11 -15.48 48.01
CA ASP A 442 15.36 -15.35 48.77
C ASP A 442 15.84 -16.77 49.10
#